data_AF-A0A3D1DMA7-F1
#
_entry.id   AF-A0A3D1DMA7-F1
#
_cell.length_a   1.000
_cell.length_b   1.000
_cell.length_c   1.000
_cell.angle_alpha   90.00
_cell.angle_beta   90.00
_cell.angle_gamma   90.00
#
_symmetry.space_group_name_H-M   'P 1'
#
loop_
_entity.id
_entity.type
_entity.pdbx_description
1 polymer ?
#
loop_
_entity_poly.entity_id
_entity_poly.type
_entity_poly.pdbx_seq_one_letter_code
_entity_poly.pdbx_strand_id
1 'polypeptide(L)'
;MVDIQEAIEETQQARSRYQIIRFVLGQHDTSEMQFYQLCLELGSLRGKIRMVENQMKQAEVKIKRLLAEGDELSDLEAEEAEIGLEQTRLALIGAYREMAVLEDLFNTCTHYTRDEIEHAQPEYWEKRMTRQTNLQIMAGNVGWAQLDAMGQVGLLDELVEERAAQLAVGATVELTEG
;
A
#
# COMPACT_ATOMS: atom_id res chain seq x y z
N MET A 1 -28.38 16.04 17.72
CA MET A 1 -26.99 15.96 18.20
C MET A 1 -26.50 14.61 17.73
N VAL A 2 -25.44 14.56 16.92
CA VAL A 2 -24.92 13.27 16.43
C VAL A 2 -24.30 12.54 17.62
N ASP A 3 -24.64 11.27 17.80
CA ASP A 3 -24.07 10.43 18.84
C ASP A 3 -22.59 10.12 18.54
N ILE A 4 -21.74 10.08 19.58
CA ILE A 4 -20.30 9.90 19.39
C ILE A 4 -20.00 8.51 18.82
N GLN A 5 -20.73 7.48 19.26
CA GLN A 5 -20.55 6.11 18.76
C GLN A 5 -20.94 6.03 17.29
N GLU A 6 -22.07 6.63 16.90
CA GLU A 6 -22.50 6.72 15.50
C GLU A 6 -21.44 7.40 14.62
N ALA A 7 -20.83 8.49 15.10
CA ALA A 7 -19.77 9.18 14.37
C ALA A 7 -18.49 8.33 14.23
N ILE A 8 -18.12 7.59 15.28
CA ILE A 8 -16.97 6.67 15.23
C ILE A 8 -17.25 5.57 14.20
N GLU A 9 -18.39 4.90 14.29
CA GLU A 9 -18.80 3.86 13.36
C GLU A 9 -18.84 4.36 11.91
N GLU A 10 -19.40 5.54 11.67
CA GLU A 10 -19.54 6.10 10.33
C GLU A 10 -18.19 6.45 9.69
N THR A 11 -17.22 6.90 10.49
CA THR A 11 -15.91 7.32 9.99
C THR A 11 -14.88 6.20 9.91
N GLN A 12 -15.18 5.00 10.42
CA GLN A 12 -14.25 3.87 10.35
C GLN A 12 -13.89 3.50 8.91
N GLN A 13 -12.64 3.77 8.54
CA GLN A 13 -11.97 3.27 7.35
C GLN A 13 -10.48 3.63 7.47
N ALA A 14 -9.57 2.65 7.39
CA ALA A 14 -8.15 2.91 7.57
C ALA A 14 -7.56 3.80 6.45
N ARG A 15 -7.91 3.49 5.19
CA ARG A 15 -7.50 4.28 4.03
C ARG A 15 -8.71 4.67 3.21
N SER A 16 -8.91 5.97 3.03
CA SER A 16 -9.91 6.51 2.11
C SER A 16 -9.64 6.06 0.67
N ARG A 17 -10.69 6.09 -0.17
CA ARG A 17 -10.56 5.84 -1.62
C ARG A 17 -9.47 6.69 -2.27
N TYR A 18 -9.36 7.96 -1.87
CA TYR A 18 -8.32 8.85 -2.37
C TYR A 18 -6.91 8.32 -2.04
N GLN A 19 -6.69 7.86 -0.81
CA GLN A 19 -5.40 7.31 -0.40
C GLN A 19 -5.07 6.00 -1.14
N ILE A 20 -6.05 5.12 -1.32
CA ILE A 20 -5.87 3.86 -2.07
C ILE A 20 -5.44 4.17 -3.51
N ILE A 21 -6.16 5.05 -4.20
CA ILE A 21 -5.87 5.37 -5.60
C ILE A 21 -4.52 6.07 -5.75
N ARG A 22 -4.22 7.07 -4.91
CA ARG A 22 -3.06 7.95 -5.12
C ARG A 22 -1.78 7.42 -4.46
N PHE A 23 -1.90 6.85 -3.27
CA PHE A 23 -0.74 6.52 -2.43
C PHE A 23 -0.54 5.01 -2.22
N VAL A 24 -1.46 4.16 -2.67
CA VAL A 24 -1.24 2.71 -2.71
C VAL A 24 -1.01 2.28 -4.16
N LEU A 25 -2.02 2.43 -5.01
CA LEU A 25 -1.92 2.05 -6.42
C LEU A 25 -1.04 3.03 -7.19
N GLY A 26 -1.26 4.34 -7.04
CA GLY A 26 -0.51 5.39 -7.74
C GLY A 26 0.99 5.45 -7.42
N GLN A 27 1.50 4.66 -6.47
CA GLN A 27 2.94 4.47 -6.28
C GLN A 27 3.59 3.65 -7.42
N HIS A 28 2.79 2.91 -8.19
CA HIS A 28 3.25 2.11 -9.31
C HIS A 28 3.03 2.86 -10.63
N ASP A 29 4.08 2.93 -11.45
CA ASP A 29 4.13 3.79 -12.64
C ASP A 29 3.43 3.22 -13.88
N THR A 30 3.04 1.95 -13.86
CA THR A 30 2.34 1.27 -14.97
C THR A 30 1.03 0.64 -14.51
N SER A 31 0.07 0.54 -15.42
CA SER A 31 -1.26 -0.04 -15.17
C SER A 31 -1.20 -1.52 -14.77
N GLU A 32 -0.26 -2.26 -15.33
CA GLU A 32 0.03 -3.67 -15.05
C GLU A 32 0.43 -3.84 -13.59
N MET A 33 1.35 -2.98 -13.11
CA MET A 33 1.81 -3.03 -11.72
C MET A 33 0.80 -2.45 -10.74
N GLN A 34 -0.02 -1.49 -11.17
CA GLN A 34 -1.18 -1.03 -10.38
C GLN A 34 -2.21 -2.14 -10.20
N PHE A 35 -2.53 -2.90 -11.26
CA PHE A 35 -3.40 -4.06 -11.18
C PHE A 35 -2.81 -5.16 -10.28
N TYR A 36 -1.51 -5.45 -10.44
CA TYR A 36 -0.81 -6.40 -9.57
C TYR A 36 -0.91 -5.98 -8.08
N GLN A 37 -0.64 -4.71 -7.77
CA GLN A 37 -0.77 -4.18 -6.41
C GLN A 37 -2.22 -4.29 -5.91
N LEU A 38 -3.21 -3.97 -6.75
CA LEU A 38 -4.62 -4.12 -6.39
C LEU A 38 -4.98 -5.56 -6.00
N CYS A 39 -4.49 -6.54 -6.75
CA CYS A 39 -4.68 -7.96 -6.41
C CYS A 39 -4.02 -8.34 -5.07
N LEU A 40 -2.83 -7.81 -4.77
CA LEU A 40 -2.15 -8.04 -3.49
C LEU A 40 -2.93 -7.45 -2.32
N GLU A 41 -3.42 -6.21 -2.47
CA GLU A 41 -4.24 -5.55 -1.45
C GLU A 41 -5.55 -6.32 -1.19
N LEU A 42 -6.26 -6.72 -2.25
CA LEU A 42 -7.48 -7.54 -2.16
C LEU A 42 -7.22 -8.87 -1.45
N GLY A 43 -6.19 -9.60 -1.88
CA GLY A 43 -5.84 -10.90 -1.30
C GLY A 43 -5.52 -10.79 0.19
N SER A 44 -4.70 -9.80 0.54
CA SER A 44 -4.30 -9.50 1.93
C SER A 44 -5.50 -9.14 2.80
N LEU A 45 -6.33 -8.19 2.35
CA LEU A 45 -7.48 -7.73 3.12
C LEU A 45 -8.54 -8.82 3.28
N ARG A 46 -8.80 -9.61 2.24
CA ARG A 46 -9.75 -10.73 2.28
C ARG A 46 -9.30 -11.79 3.27
N GLY A 47 -8.01 -12.10 3.31
CA GLY A 47 -7.43 -13.00 4.32
C GLY A 47 -7.64 -12.47 5.74
N LYS A 48 -7.31 -11.19 5.97
CA LYS A 48 -7.46 -10.52 7.27
C LYS A 48 -8.91 -10.52 7.76
N ILE A 49 -9.87 -10.13 6.91
CA ILE A 49 -11.31 -10.14 7.23
C ILE A 49 -11.73 -11.52 7.73
N ARG A 50 -11.43 -12.58 6.98
CA ARG A 50 -11.81 -13.95 7.36
C ARG A 50 -11.16 -14.41 8.66
N MET A 51 -9.91 -14.02 8.92
CA MET A 51 -9.25 -14.32 10.18
C MET A 51 -9.92 -13.61 11.35
N VAL A 52 -10.22 -12.32 11.21
CA VAL A 52 -10.89 -11.51 12.24
C VAL A 52 -12.29 -12.05 12.54
N GLU A 53 -13.07 -12.41 11.52
CA GLU A 53 -14.39 -13.04 11.73
C GLU A 53 -14.30 -14.33 12.55
N ASN A 54 -13.28 -15.15 12.32
CA ASN A 54 -13.06 -16.36 13.11
C ASN A 54 -12.65 -16.04 14.54
N GLN A 55 -11.80 -15.02 14.74
CA GLN A 55 -11.41 -14.55 16.08
C GLN A 55 -12.62 -14.00 16.85
N MET A 56 -13.52 -13.28 16.19
CA MET A 56 -14.76 -12.80 16.80
C MET A 56 -15.65 -13.96 17.25
N LYS A 57 -15.82 -15.00 16.40
CA LYS A 57 -16.57 -16.20 16.79
C LYS A 57 -15.93 -16.90 17.99
N GLN A 58 -14.60 -16.95 18.06
CA GLN A 58 -13.88 -17.52 19.21
C GLN A 58 -14.13 -16.68 20.47
N ALA A 59 -14.09 -15.35 20.37
CA ALA A 59 -14.38 -14.44 21.47
C ALA A 59 -15.82 -14.61 21.98
N GLU A 60 -16.81 -14.70 21.09
CA GLU A 60 -18.21 -14.96 21.45
C GLU A 60 -18.39 -16.29 22.19
N VAL A 61 -17.66 -17.33 21.79
CA VAL A 61 -17.66 -18.61 22.52
C VAL A 61 -16.99 -18.47 23.89
N LYS A 62 -15.90 -17.70 23.99
CA LYS A 62 -15.21 -17.44 25.26
C LYS A 62 -16.13 -16.70 26.24
N ILE A 63 -16.76 -15.61 25.81
CA ILE A 63 -17.71 -14.82 26.61
C ILE A 63 -18.82 -15.72 27.16
N LYS A 64 -19.44 -16.55 26.31
CA LYS A 64 -20.49 -17.49 26.73
C LYS A 64 -20.02 -18.50 27.79
N ARG A 65 -18.75 -18.91 27.76
CA ARG A 65 -18.18 -19.83 28.76
C ARG A 65 -17.95 -19.14 30.09
N LEU A 66 -17.37 -17.94 30.06
CA LEU A 66 -17.13 -17.13 31.26
C LEU A 66 -18.44 -16.82 31.99
N LEU A 67 -19.46 -16.35 31.27
CA LEU A 67 -20.78 -16.06 31.84
C LEU A 67 -21.50 -17.31 32.39
N ALA A 68 -21.11 -18.52 31.96
CA ALA A 68 -21.68 -19.76 32.46
C ALA A 68 -21.03 -20.24 33.77
N GLU A 69 -19.83 -19.74 34.10
CA GLU A 69 -19.16 -20.02 35.39
C GLU A 69 -19.87 -19.28 36.53
N GLY A 70 -20.32 -18.05 36.27
CA GLY A 70 -21.21 -17.28 37.14
C GLY A 70 -20.56 -16.79 38.44
N ASP A 71 -19.24 -16.62 38.43
CA ASP A 71 -18.49 -15.94 39.48
C ASP A 71 -18.05 -14.54 39.05
N GLU A 72 -17.83 -13.67 40.04
CA GLU A 72 -17.56 -12.25 39.84
C GLU A 72 -16.31 -11.97 38.99
N LEU A 73 -15.29 -12.82 39.06
CA LEU A 73 -14.09 -12.63 38.24
C LEU A 73 -14.36 -12.96 36.78
N SER A 74 -15.04 -14.09 36.53
CA SER A 74 -15.41 -14.49 35.17
C SER A 74 -16.40 -13.52 34.51
N ASP A 75 -17.28 -12.90 35.28
CA ASP A 75 -18.15 -11.82 34.79
C ASP A 75 -17.33 -10.60 34.29
N LEU A 76 -16.34 -10.15 35.06
CA LEU A 76 -15.45 -9.05 34.66
C LEU A 76 -14.58 -9.42 33.43
N GLU A 77 -14.08 -10.65 33.36
CA GLU A 77 -13.35 -11.13 32.18
C GLU A 77 -14.25 -11.20 30.93
N ALA A 78 -15.54 -11.48 31.10
CA ALA A 78 -16.51 -11.47 30.03
C ALA A 78 -16.74 -10.05 29.52
N GLU A 79 -16.91 -9.07 30.42
CA GLU A 79 -17.04 -7.64 30.07
C GLU A 79 -15.82 -7.13 29.28
N GLU A 80 -14.60 -7.44 29.71
CA GLU A 80 -13.38 -7.07 28.98
C GLU A 80 -13.36 -7.67 27.56
N ALA A 81 -13.76 -8.94 27.44
CA ALA A 81 -13.83 -9.62 26.16
C ALA A 81 -14.92 -9.02 25.24
N GLU A 82 -16.05 -8.58 25.80
CA GLU A 82 -17.11 -7.88 25.06
C GLU A 82 -16.64 -6.53 24.51
N ILE A 83 -15.93 -5.74 25.31
CA ILE A 83 -15.32 -4.47 24.86
C ILE A 83 -14.33 -4.73 23.72
N GLY A 84 -13.46 -5.74 23.86
CA GLY A 84 -12.54 -6.14 22.80
C GLY A 84 -13.25 -6.59 21.52
N LEU A 85 -14.37 -7.30 21.66
CA LEU A 85 -15.20 -7.73 20.55
C LEU A 85 -15.86 -6.55 19.83
N GLU A 86 -16.32 -5.54 20.56
CA GLU A 86 -16.88 -4.31 19.99
C GLU A 86 -15.83 -3.53 19.18
N GLN A 87 -14.62 -3.33 19.74
CA GLN A 87 -13.52 -2.69 19.01
C GLN A 87 -13.15 -3.46 17.74
N THR A 88 -13.17 -4.79 17.81
CA THR A 88 -12.91 -5.66 16.65
C THR A 88 -14.00 -5.51 15.58
N ARG A 89 -15.28 -5.39 15.97
CA ARG A 89 -16.39 -5.11 15.04
C ARG A 89 -16.21 -3.78 14.32
N LEU A 90 -15.81 -2.72 15.02
CA LEU A 90 -15.52 -1.41 14.41
C LEU A 90 -14.42 -1.50 13.36
N ALA A 91 -13.31 -2.18 13.68
CA ALA A 91 -12.23 -2.40 12.73
C ALA A 91 -12.69 -3.19 11.49
N LEU A 92 -13.58 -4.17 11.69
CA LEU A 92 -14.14 -4.99 10.61
C LEU A 92 -15.05 -4.17 9.68
N ILE A 93 -15.84 -3.22 10.20
CA ILE A 93 -16.63 -2.27 9.39
C ILE A 93 -15.70 -1.50 8.45
N GLY A 94 -14.61 -0.93 8.98
CA GLY A 94 -13.63 -0.20 8.17
C GLY A 94 -12.96 -1.07 7.12
N ALA A 95 -12.64 -2.33 7.45
CA ALA A 95 -12.08 -3.29 6.51
C ALA A 95 -13.06 -3.63 5.37
N TYR A 96 -14.35 -3.78 5.67
CA TYR A 96 -15.38 -4.03 4.66
C TYR A 96 -15.61 -2.84 3.72
N ARG A 97 -15.61 -1.62 4.25
CA ARG A 97 -15.68 -0.40 3.41
C ARG A 97 -14.49 -0.29 2.48
N GLU A 98 -13.29 -0.57 2.99
CA GLU A 98 -12.08 -0.57 2.18
C GLU A 98 -12.10 -1.69 1.12
N MET A 99 -12.59 -2.89 1.47
CA MET A 99 -12.79 -3.99 0.52
C MET A 99 -13.73 -3.57 -0.61
N ALA A 100 -14.86 -2.93 -0.30
CA ALA A 100 -15.80 -2.47 -1.31
C ALA A 100 -15.16 -1.48 -2.31
N VAL A 101 -14.28 -0.59 -1.82
CA VAL A 101 -13.51 0.30 -2.72
C VAL A 101 -12.56 -0.48 -3.62
N LEU A 102 -11.83 -1.46 -3.08
CA LEU A 102 -10.90 -2.28 -3.86
C LEU A 102 -11.64 -3.14 -4.90
N GLU A 103 -12.79 -3.72 -4.55
CA GLU A 103 -13.64 -4.48 -5.47
C GLU A 103 -14.19 -3.61 -6.59
N ASP A 104 -14.63 -2.40 -6.28
CA ASP A 104 -15.08 -1.44 -7.30
C ASP A 104 -13.95 -1.03 -8.25
N LEU A 105 -12.73 -0.80 -7.73
CA LEU A 105 -11.55 -0.55 -8.56
C LEU A 105 -11.19 -1.78 -9.42
N PHE A 106 -11.33 -2.99 -8.88
CA PHE A 106 -11.07 -4.22 -9.61
C PHE A 106 -12.06 -4.43 -10.75
N ASN A 107 -13.35 -4.14 -10.51
CA ASN A 107 -14.38 -4.30 -11.52
C ASN A 107 -14.30 -3.25 -12.65
N THR A 108 -13.57 -2.15 -12.44
CA THR A 108 -13.49 -1.02 -13.38
C THR A 108 -12.14 -0.90 -14.09
N CYS A 109 -11.10 -1.59 -13.62
CA CYS A 109 -9.77 -1.53 -14.23
C CYS A 109 -9.56 -2.60 -15.32
N THR A 110 -8.54 -2.39 -16.15
CA THR A 110 -8.02 -3.43 -17.05
C THR A 110 -7.38 -4.53 -16.23
N HIS A 111 -7.67 -5.79 -16.58
CA HIS A 111 -7.07 -6.97 -15.95
C HIS A 111 -5.89 -7.44 -16.78
N TYR A 112 -4.84 -7.88 -16.08
CA TYR A 112 -3.62 -8.38 -16.69
C TYR A 112 -3.32 -9.80 -16.22
N THR A 113 -2.82 -10.62 -17.12
CA THR A 113 -2.29 -11.94 -16.83
C THR A 113 -0.93 -11.85 -16.16
N ARG A 114 -0.46 -12.95 -15.58
CA ARG A 114 0.87 -13.00 -14.99
C ARG A 114 1.97 -12.73 -16.02
N ASP A 115 1.80 -13.22 -17.24
CA ASP A 115 2.78 -13.06 -18.32
C ASP A 115 2.83 -11.61 -18.81
N GLU A 116 1.70 -10.92 -18.91
CA GLU A 116 1.66 -9.49 -19.25
C GLU A 116 2.35 -8.63 -18.18
N ILE A 117 2.13 -8.94 -16.89
CA ILE A 117 2.80 -8.25 -15.78
C ILE A 117 4.32 -8.48 -15.83
N GLU A 118 4.76 -9.69 -16.15
CA GLU A 118 6.19 -10.02 -16.26
C GLU A 118 6.82 -9.31 -17.47
N HIS A 119 6.12 -9.30 -18.61
CA HIS A 119 6.57 -8.61 -19.81
C HIS A 119 6.70 -7.10 -19.62
N ALA A 120 5.86 -6.49 -18.78
CA ALA A 120 5.88 -5.07 -18.48
C ALA A 120 6.95 -4.66 -17.44
N GLN A 121 7.69 -5.60 -16.84
CA GLN A 121 8.71 -5.28 -15.82
C GLN A 121 9.77 -4.28 -16.31
N PRO A 122 10.38 -4.42 -17.50
CA PRO A 122 11.42 -3.51 -17.95
C PRO A 122 10.93 -2.04 -17.99
N GLU A 123 9.80 -1.80 -18.65
CA GLU A 123 9.21 -0.46 -18.75
C GLU A 123 8.82 0.11 -17.38
N TYR A 124 8.25 -0.74 -16.51
CA TYR A 124 7.89 -0.33 -15.16
C TYR A 124 9.12 0.12 -14.34
N TRP A 125 10.18 -0.67 -14.35
CA TRP A 125 11.39 -0.36 -13.60
C TRP A 125 12.12 0.85 -14.16
N GLU A 126 12.13 1.03 -15.48
CA GLU A 126 12.62 2.24 -16.12
C GLU A 126 11.89 3.50 -15.63
N LYS A 127 10.55 3.52 -15.74
CA LYS A 127 9.73 4.64 -15.27
C LYS A 127 9.93 4.92 -13.78
N ARG A 128 9.97 3.86 -12.98
CA ARG A 128 10.14 3.97 -11.52
C ARG A 128 11.49 4.56 -11.15
N MET A 129 12.57 4.01 -11.69
CA MET A 129 13.93 4.47 -11.41
C MET A 129 14.12 5.91 -11.86
N THR A 130 13.67 6.25 -13.07
CA THR A 130 13.73 7.63 -13.59
C THR A 130 12.99 8.61 -12.69
N ARG A 131 11.75 8.31 -12.29
CA ARG A 131 10.99 9.15 -11.36
C ARG A 131 11.71 9.33 -10.02
N GLN A 132 12.20 8.24 -9.43
CA GLN A 132 12.89 8.27 -8.14
C GLN A 132 14.21 9.06 -8.21
N THR A 133 15.01 8.84 -9.25
CA THR A 133 16.25 9.57 -9.48
C THR A 133 15.98 11.06 -9.68
N ASN A 134 14.97 11.44 -10.46
CA ASN A 134 14.59 12.84 -10.64
C ASN A 134 14.22 13.53 -9.31
N LEU A 135 13.46 12.85 -8.45
CA LEU A 135 13.13 13.37 -7.12
C LEU A 135 14.37 13.53 -6.23
N GLN A 136 15.33 12.59 -6.31
CA GLN A 136 16.59 12.67 -5.58
C GLN A 136 17.50 13.80 -6.08
N ILE A 137 17.57 14.01 -7.41
CA ILE A 137 18.26 15.15 -8.01
C ILE A 137 17.66 16.47 -7.49
N MET A 138 16.34 16.58 -7.48
CA MET A 138 15.65 17.77 -6.94
C MET A 138 15.91 17.97 -5.45
N ALA A 139 16.08 16.89 -4.68
CA ALA A 139 16.48 16.92 -3.28
C ALA A 139 17.97 17.24 -3.06
N GLY A 140 18.76 17.34 -4.13
CA GLY A 140 20.16 17.77 -4.12
C GLY A 140 21.19 16.64 -3.98
N ASN A 141 20.77 15.37 -3.91
CA ASN A 141 21.71 14.25 -3.86
C ASN A 141 21.05 12.94 -4.34
N VAL A 142 21.80 12.16 -5.12
CA VAL A 142 21.42 10.79 -5.51
C VAL A 142 22.23 9.81 -4.67
N GLY A 143 21.54 8.95 -3.92
CA GLY A 143 22.19 7.96 -3.06
C GLY A 143 22.83 6.82 -3.84
N TRP A 144 23.90 6.23 -3.30
CA TRP A 144 24.58 5.09 -3.94
C TRP A 144 23.63 3.91 -4.23
N ALA A 145 22.71 3.59 -3.33
CA ALA A 145 21.73 2.52 -3.53
C ALA A 145 20.80 2.78 -4.74
N GLN A 146 20.49 4.05 -5.04
CA GLN A 146 19.71 4.41 -6.22
C GLN A 146 20.53 4.20 -7.49
N LEU A 147 21.81 4.58 -7.48
CA LEU A 147 22.72 4.35 -8.61
C LEU A 147 22.92 2.85 -8.88
N ASP A 148 23.10 2.05 -7.84
CA ASP A 148 23.21 0.59 -7.97
C ASP A 148 21.92 0.00 -8.57
N ALA A 149 20.75 0.42 -8.09
CA ALA A 149 19.46 0.00 -8.64
C ALA A 149 19.31 0.38 -10.13
N MET A 150 19.72 1.59 -10.53
CA MET A 150 19.77 2.00 -11.94
C MET A 150 20.70 1.11 -12.77
N GLY A 151 21.84 0.70 -12.22
CA GLY A 151 22.76 -0.22 -12.88
C GLY A 151 22.16 -1.61 -13.10
N GLN A 152 21.44 -2.15 -12.11
CA GLN A 152 20.78 -3.46 -12.22
C GLN A 152 19.73 -3.52 -13.34
N VAL A 153 19.08 -2.38 -13.63
CA VAL A 153 18.07 -2.27 -14.70
C VAL A 153 18.65 -1.73 -16.01
N GLY A 154 19.97 -1.55 -16.10
CA GLY A 154 20.67 -1.14 -17.32
C GLY A 154 20.60 0.35 -17.68
N LEU A 155 20.12 1.21 -16.77
CA LEU A 155 19.92 2.64 -17.03
C LEU A 155 21.11 3.52 -16.60
N LEU A 156 22.03 2.98 -15.80
CA LEU A 156 23.14 3.78 -15.30
C LEU A 156 24.18 4.09 -16.39
N ASP A 157 24.47 3.13 -17.25
CA ASP A 157 25.52 3.27 -18.27
C ASP A 157 25.18 4.40 -19.25
N GLU A 158 23.94 4.45 -19.74
CA GLU A 158 23.44 5.53 -20.61
C GLU A 158 23.57 6.91 -19.94
N LEU A 159 23.20 7.01 -18.66
CA LEU A 159 23.28 8.27 -17.92
C LEU A 159 24.73 8.73 -17.70
N VAL A 160 25.65 7.79 -17.45
CA VAL A 160 27.09 8.08 -17.28
C VAL A 160 27.68 8.56 -18.59
N GLU A 161 27.34 7.91 -19.71
CA GLU A 161 27.79 8.31 -21.05
C GLU A 161 27.29 9.71 -21.43
N GLU A 162 26.00 10.00 -21.23
CA GLU A 162 25.44 11.34 -21.45
C GLU A 162 26.12 12.40 -20.59
N ARG A 163 26.36 12.10 -19.31
CA ARG A 163 27.05 13.02 -18.40
C ARG A 163 28.49 13.28 -18.83
N ALA A 164 29.21 12.24 -19.23
CA ALA A 164 30.58 12.38 -19.74
C ALA A 164 30.62 13.24 -21.00
N ALA A 165 29.66 13.08 -21.92
CA ALA A 165 29.53 13.90 -23.11
C ALA A 165 29.25 15.37 -22.78
N GLN A 166 28.35 15.67 -21.84
CA GLN A 166 28.05 17.03 -21.41
C GLN A 166 29.27 17.74 -20.78
N LEU A 167 30.03 17.03 -19.94
CA LEU A 167 31.23 17.57 -19.31
C LEU A 167 32.32 17.87 -20.36
N ALA A 168 32.46 16.99 -21.36
CA ALA A 168 33.39 17.23 -22.48
C ALA A 168 33.01 18.48 -23.28
N VAL A 169 31.71 18.69 -23.57
CA VAL A 169 31.23 19.89 -24.26
C VAL A 169 31.47 21.16 -23.43
N GLY A 170 31.13 21.13 -22.13
CA GLY A 170 31.33 22.28 -21.23
C GLY A 170 32.81 22.68 -21.10
N ALA A 171 33.71 21.71 -20.98
CA ALA A 171 35.15 21.95 -20.96
C ALA A 171 35.67 22.57 -22.27
N THR A 172 35.03 22.24 -23.40
CA THR A 172 35.42 22.81 -24.71
C THR A 172 35.00 24.27 -24.82
N VAL A 173 33.82 24.63 -24.31
CA VAL A 173 33.31 26.02 -24.32
C VAL A 173 34.15 26.93 -23.42
N GLU A 174 34.50 26.50 -22.21
CA GLU A 174 35.37 27.27 -21.29
C GLU A 174 36.77 27.51 -21.87
N LEU A 175 37.30 26.60 -22.70
CA LEU A 175 38.59 26.75 -23.37
C LEU A 175 38.54 27.64 -24.64
N THR A 176 37.36 27.85 -25.23
CA THR A 176 37.18 28.69 -26.42
C THR A 176 36.71 30.10 -26.12
N GLU A 177 36.13 30.34 -24.94
CA GLU A 177 35.62 31.66 -24.51
C GLU A 177 36.50 32.35 -23.43
N GLY A 178 37.56 31.70 -22.96
CA GLY A 178 38.58 32.25 -22.06
C GLY A 178 39.84 32.73 -22.79
#